data_AF-A0A653EIC8-F1
#
_entry.id   AF-A0A653EIC8-F1
#
_cell.length_a   1.000
_cell.length_b   1.000
_cell.length_c   1.000
_cell.angle_alpha   90.00
_cell.angle_beta   90.00
_cell.angle_gamma   90.00
#
_symmetry.space_group_name_H-M   'P 1'
#
loop_
_entity.id
_entity.type
_entity.pdbx_description
1 polymer ?
#
loop_
_entity_poly.entity_id
_entity_poly.type
_entity_poly.pdbx_seq_one_letter_code
_entity_poly.pdbx_strand_id
1 'polypeptide(L)'
;MLFTTNYDELIEAAYREAGLQLRVSISEEQFRARRAERPPRHLVKLHGSIDQPETIVLTRSDYAAARVERAEMLSFLRSEMAETAFLFLGFSLSDPNFNLLHDDIRLVYGMNVPASYTVQGRRNVVKERYLRSLNVNTIWLDSWNALPDCLTRINPASVPEPRDQLSGLTDL
;
A
#
# COMPACT_ATOMS: atom_id res chain seq x y z
N MET A 1 7.45 -2.47 1.68
CA MET A 1 7.09 -1.10 1.22
C MET A 1 5.58 -0.94 1.32
N LEU A 2 5.06 0.28 1.41
CA LEU A 2 3.62 0.56 1.39
C LEU A 2 3.29 1.55 0.28
N PHE A 3 2.15 1.34 -0.38
CA PHE A 3 1.58 2.26 -1.36
C PHE A 3 0.16 2.60 -0.93
N THR A 4 -0.26 3.85 -1.14
CA THR A 4 -1.63 4.28 -0.86
C THR A 4 -2.10 5.35 -1.84
N THR A 5 -3.40 5.38 -2.09
CA THR A 5 -4.12 6.46 -2.78
C THR A 5 -4.89 7.34 -1.79
N ASN A 6 -4.79 7.07 -0.49
CA ASN A 6 -5.43 7.88 0.54
C ASN A 6 -4.66 9.16 0.81
N TYR A 7 -5.39 10.23 1.13
CA TYR A 7 -4.82 11.55 1.42
C TYR A 7 -4.49 11.76 2.90
N ASP A 8 -5.18 11.05 3.81
CA ASP A 8 -4.98 11.16 5.26
C ASP A 8 -3.59 10.69 5.70
N GLU A 9 -3.22 11.03 6.94
CA GLU A 9 -1.93 10.65 7.54
C GLU A 9 -2.05 9.50 8.56
N LEU A 10 -3.09 8.66 8.46
CA LEU A 10 -3.36 7.65 9.50
C LEU A 10 -2.26 6.59 9.59
N ILE A 11 -1.64 6.23 8.45
CA ILE A 11 -0.52 5.28 8.43
C ILE A 11 0.69 5.91 9.15
N GLU A 12 1.02 7.14 8.80
CA GLU A 12 2.10 7.93 9.36
C GLU A 12 1.93 8.10 10.87
N ALA A 13 0.71 8.43 11.31
CA ALA A 13 0.34 8.53 12.72
C ALA A 13 0.54 7.21 13.46
N ALA A 14 0.07 6.09 12.91
CA ALA A 14 0.25 4.77 13.51
C ALA A 14 1.74 4.38 13.67
N TYR A 15 2.57 4.66 12.67
CA TYR A 15 4.02 4.43 12.76
C TYR A 15 4.68 5.35 13.82
N ARG A 16 4.23 6.61 13.92
CA ARG A 16 4.71 7.56 14.94
C ARG A 16 4.35 7.10 16.34
N GLU A 17 3.11 6.67 16.57
CA GLU A 17 2.62 6.14 17.85
C GLU A 17 3.38 4.87 18.27
N ALA A 18 3.68 3.99 17.31
CA ALA A 18 4.52 2.81 17.55
C ALA A 18 6.02 3.15 17.78
N GLY A 19 6.43 4.41 17.58
CA GLY A 19 7.83 4.85 17.61
C GLY A 19 8.71 4.16 16.55
N LEU A 20 8.11 3.81 15.41
CA LEU A 20 8.77 3.14 14.30
C LEU A 20 9.10 4.15 13.21
N GLN A 21 10.31 4.07 12.65
CA GLN A 21 10.70 4.92 11.53
C GLN A 21 9.91 4.55 10.26
N LEU A 22 9.35 5.57 9.62
CA LEU A 22 8.70 5.52 8.32
C LEU A 22 9.19 6.71 7.47
N ARG A 23 9.66 6.44 6.26
CA ARG A 23 9.87 7.48 5.24
C ARG A 23 8.64 7.58 4.36
N VAL A 24 8.24 8.81 4.02
CA VAL A 24 7.09 9.09 3.16
C VAL A 24 7.56 9.80 1.90
N SER A 25 6.99 9.43 0.76
CA SER A 25 7.16 10.11 -0.52
C SER A 25 5.82 10.44 -1.13
N ILE A 26 5.62 11.73 -1.41
CA ILE A 26 4.42 12.31 -2.02
C ILE A 26 4.75 12.79 -3.43
N SER A 27 6.01 13.15 -3.70
CA SER A 27 6.53 13.56 -5.01
C SER A 27 7.64 12.64 -5.52
N GLU A 28 7.93 12.74 -6.81
CA GLU A 28 9.06 12.09 -7.50
C GLU A 28 10.42 12.38 -6.87
N GLU A 29 10.68 13.65 -6.53
CA GLU A 29 11.92 14.05 -5.88
C GLU A 29 12.10 13.36 -4.53
N GLN A 30 11.06 13.39 -3.70
CA GLN A 30 11.07 12.68 -2.42
C GLN A 30 11.22 11.18 -2.65
N PHE A 31 10.56 10.60 -3.66
CA PHE A 31 10.65 9.18 -3.98
C PHE A 31 12.09 8.78 -4.30
N ARG A 32 12.76 9.48 -5.22
CA ARG A 32 14.17 9.23 -5.57
C ARG A 32 15.08 9.35 -4.35
N ALA A 33 14.94 10.42 -3.57
CA ALA A 33 15.76 10.64 -2.38
C ALA A 33 15.58 9.52 -1.34
N ARG A 34 14.34 9.14 -1.02
CA ARG A 34 14.06 8.07 -0.05
C ARG A 34 14.48 6.69 -0.55
N ARG A 35 14.40 6.42 -1.86
CA ARG A 35 14.91 5.18 -2.44
C ARG A 35 16.42 5.04 -2.27
N ALA A 36 17.17 6.14 -2.41
CA ALA A 36 18.61 6.16 -2.16
C ALA A 36 18.97 5.90 -0.68
N GLU A 37 18.16 6.39 0.26
CA GLU A 37 18.33 6.15 1.70
C GLU A 37 18.14 4.69 2.12
N ARG A 38 17.44 3.87 1.31
CA ARG A 38 17.08 2.48 1.63
C ARG A 38 16.47 2.31 3.05
N PRO A 39 15.44 3.09 3.41
CA PRO A 39 14.85 3.02 4.73
C PRO A 39 14.21 1.66 4.99
N PRO A 40 14.11 1.22 6.26
CA PRO A 40 13.47 -0.05 6.59
C PRO A 40 11.99 -0.07 6.18
N ARG A 41 11.34 1.10 6.14
CA ARG A 41 9.93 1.26 5.77
C ARG A 41 9.73 2.54 4.98
N HIS A 42 9.03 2.41 3.86
CA HIS A 42 8.76 3.50 2.93
C HIS A 42 7.29 3.45 2.51
N LEU A 43 6.57 4.53 2.78
CA LEU A 43 5.21 4.80 2.30
C LEU A 43 5.25 5.72 1.08
N VAL A 44 4.58 5.31 0.02
CA VAL A 44 4.43 6.09 -1.22
C VAL A 44 2.96 6.49 -1.37
N LYS A 45 2.68 7.79 -1.31
CA LYS A 45 1.32 8.35 -1.48
C LYS A 45 1.14 8.77 -2.92
N LEU A 46 0.45 7.94 -3.70
CA LEU A 46 0.29 8.10 -5.14
C LEU A 46 -0.58 9.30 -5.50
N HIS A 47 -1.50 9.70 -4.62
CA HIS A 47 -2.50 10.73 -4.89
C HIS A 47 -2.32 11.99 -4.05
N GLY A 48 -1.12 12.22 -3.51
CA GLY A 48 -0.88 13.38 -2.68
C GLY A 48 -1.18 13.15 -1.20
N SER A 49 -1.22 14.23 -0.44
CA SER A 49 -1.46 14.21 1.00
C SER A 49 -2.28 15.42 1.43
N ILE A 50 -3.07 15.27 2.49
CA ILE A 50 -3.99 16.32 2.97
C ILE A 50 -3.26 17.54 3.56
N ASP A 51 -2.03 17.37 4.04
CA ASP A 51 -1.15 18.44 4.52
C ASP A 51 -0.50 19.25 3.37
N GLN A 52 -0.51 18.70 2.15
CA GLN A 52 0.01 19.29 0.92
C GLN A 52 -1.06 19.26 -0.18
N PRO A 53 -2.14 20.07 -0.06
CA PRO A 53 -3.31 19.98 -0.94
C PRO A 53 -3.01 20.15 -2.43
N GLU A 54 -1.96 20.90 -2.78
CA GLU A 54 -1.47 21.09 -4.14
C GLU A 54 -0.99 19.80 -4.82
N THR A 55 -0.73 18.75 -4.03
CA THR A 55 -0.32 17.43 -4.55
C THR A 55 -1.50 16.49 -4.82
N ILE A 56 -2.73 16.87 -4.44
CA ILE A 56 -3.89 15.98 -4.48
C ILE A 56 -4.26 15.61 -5.91
N VAL A 57 -4.43 14.31 -6.15
CA VAL A 57 -4.92 13.75 -7.42
C VAL A 57 -6.37 13.30 -7.25
N LEU A 58 -7.33 14.09 -7.75
CA LEU A 58 -8.76 13.81 -7.56
C LEU A 58 -9.57 13.93 -8.85
N THR A 59 -9.33 14.97 -9.63
CA THR A 59 -10.07 15.24 -10.86
C THR A 59 -9.47 14.49 -12.04
N ARG A 60 -10.24 14.32 -13.12
CA ARG A 60 -9.75 13.66 -14.34
C ARG A 60 -8.49 14.31 -14.92
N SER A 61 -8.38 15.64 -14.83
CA SER A 61 -7.18 16.37 -15.23
C SER A 61 -5.99 16.03 -14.34
N ASP A 62 -6.20 15.91 -13.03
CA ASP A 62 -5.12 15.55 -12.10
C ASP A 62 -4.62 14.13 -12.39
N TYR A 63 -5.52 13.18 -12.64
CA TYR A 63 -5.13 11.83 -13.04
C TYR A 63 -4.30 11.83 -14.33
N ALA A 64 -4.64 12.70 -15.30
CA ALA A 64 -3.88 12.81 -16.54
C ALA A 64 -2.48 13.41 -16.30
N ALA A 65 -2.39 14.47 -15.49
CA ALA A 65 -1.13 15.10 -15.11
C ALA A 65 -0.23 14.16 -14.30
N ALA A 66 -0.81 13.44 -13.33
CA ALA A 66 -0.14 12.48 -12.45
C ALA A 66 0.61 11.37 -13.23
N ARG A 67 0.14 10.98 -14.42
CA ARG A 67 0.84 9.99 -15.26
C ARG A 67 2.23 10.45 -15.69
N VAL A 68 2.43 11.76 -15.84
CA VAL A 68 3.71 12.37 -16.21
C VAL A 68 4.47 12.78 -14.95
N GLU A 69 3.78 13.48 -14.04
CA GLU A 69 4.40 14.03 -12.83
C GLU A 69 4.84 12.98 -11.81
N ARG A 70 4.27 11.76 -11.87
CA ARG A 70 4.54 10.65 -10.95
C ARG A 70 5.02 9.39 -11.71
N ALA A 71 5.64 9.59 -12.86
CA ALA A 71 5.99 8.51 -13.79
C ALA A 71 6.95 7.48 -13.19
N GLU A 72 7.96 7.86 -12.40
CA GLU A 72 8.88 6.90 -11.79
C GLU A 72 8.25 6.17 -10.61
N MET A 73 7.41 6.85 -9.81
CA MET A 73 6.63 6.22 -8.75
C MET A 73 5.70 5.13 -9.32
N LEU A 74 4.97 5.47 -10.41
CA LEU A 74 4.08 4.54 -11.10
C LEU A 74 4.85 3.42 -11.80
N SER A 75 5.95 3.73 -12.47
CA SER A 75 6.83 2.74 -13.11
C SER A 75 7.41 1.77 -12.08
N PHE A 76 7.82 2.26 -10.93
CA PHE A 76 8.33 1.41 -9.86
C PHE A 76 7.23 0.53 -9.27
N LEU A 77 6.04 1.08 -9.00
CA LEU A 77 4.90 0.29 -8.55
C LEU A 77 4.56 -0.82 -9.56
N ARG A 78 4.62 -0.51 -10.86
CA ARG A 78 4.43 -1.48 -11.94
C ARG A 78 5.41 -2.65 -11.83
N SER A 79 6.70 -2.36 -11.65
CA SER A 79 7.74 -3.39 -11.49
C SER A 79 7.51 -4.23 -10.23
N GLU A 80 7.22 -3.59 -9.09
CA GLU A 80 6.93 -4.30 -7.84
C GLU A 80 5.73 -5.24 -7.99
N MET A 81 4.65 -4.78 -8.65
CA MET A 81 3.45 -5.59 -8.91
C MET A 81 3.72 -6.77 -9.87
N ALA A 82 4.73 -6.68 -10.73
CA ALA A 82 5.12 -7.77 -11.60
C ALA A 82 6.01 -8.82 -10.89
N GLU A 83 6.81 -8.38 -9.90
CA GLU A 83 7.84 -9.21 -9.25
C GLU A 83 7.41 -9.77 -7.89
N THR A 84 6.43 -9.15 -7.22
CA THR A 84 6.05 -9.48 -5.84
C THR A 84 4.54 -9.61 -5.66
N ALA A 85 4.12 -10.35 -4.62
CA ALA A 85 2.71 -10.46 -4.26
C ALA A 85 2.27 -9.24 -3.44
N PHE A 86 1.15 -8.62 -3.83
CA PHE A 86 0.56 -7.50 -3.10
C PHE A 86 -0.57 -7.95 -2.18
N LEU A 87 -0.72 -7.25 -1.04
CA LEU A 87 -1.89 -7.34 -0.17
C LEU A 87 -2.65 -6.00 -0.21
N PHE A 88 -3.85 -6.01 -0.80
CA PHE A 88 -4.72 -4.86 -0.90
C PHE A 88 -5.69 -4.79 0.29
N LEU A 89 -5.58 -3.75 1.10
CA LEU A 89 -6.44 -3.47 2.26
C LEU A 89 -7.28 -2.22 1.99
N GLY A 90 -8.61 -2.31 2.18
CA GLY A 90 -9.52 -1.18 1.97
C GLY A 90 -9.63 -0.69 0.52
N PHE A 91 -9.02 -1.40 -0.43
CA PHE A 91 -8.93 -0.97 -1.82
C PHE A 91 -10.08 -1.54 -2.67
N SER A 92 -10.73 -0.69 -3.46
CA SER A 92 -11.81 -1.10 -4.36
C SER A 92 -11.30 -1.78 -5.63
N LEU A 93 -10.01 -1.60 -5.97
CA LEU A 93 -9.41 -1.98 -7.26
C LEU A 93 -10.11 -1.32 -8.45
N SER A 94 -10.72 -0.16 -8.23
CA SER A 94 -11.38 0.65 -9.28
C SER A 94 -10.63 1.94 -9.57
N ASP A 95 -9.41 2.07 -9.05
CA ASP A 95 -8.57 3.24 -9.24
C ASP A 95 -8.07 3.31 -10.70
N PRO A 96 -8.22 4.45 -11.40
CA PRO A 96 -7.80 4.58 -12.78
C PRO A 96 -6.30 4.33 -13.01
N ASN A 97 -5.43 4.75 -12.09
CA ASN A 97 -3.99 4.54 -12.21
C ASN A 97 -3.64 3.07 -11.98
N PHE A 98 -4.25 2.45 -10.98
CA PHE A 98 -4.09 1.02 -10.73
C PHE A 98 -4.50 0.17 -11.93
N ASN A 99 -5.66 0.45 -12.53
CA ASN A 99 -6.16 -0.30 -13.68
C ASN A 99 -5.20 -0.22 -14.86
N LEU A 100 -4.62 0.96 -15.13
CA LEU A 100 -3.62 1.13 -16.17
C LEU A 100 -2.37 0.29 -15.89
N LEU A 101 -1.81 0.35 -14.68
CA LEU A 101 -0.63 -0.43 -14.31
C LEU A 101 -0.89 -1.94 -14.44
N HIS A 102 -2.06 -2.37 -13.99
CA HIS A 102 -2.48 -3.76 -14.05
C HIS A 102 -2.61 -4.27 -15.50
N ASP A 103 -3.24 -3.47 -16.37
CA ASP A 103 -3.38 -3.80 -17.79
C ASP A 103 -2.01 -3.85 -18.49
N ASP A 104 -1.11 -2.92 -18.18
CA ASP A 104 0.26 -2.89 -18.70
C ASP A 104 1.09 -4.10 -18.27
N ILE A 105 0.92 -4.58 -17.03
CA ILE A 105 1.58 -5.79 -16.52
C ILE A 105 1.05 -7.00 -17.27
N ARG A 106 -0.27 -7.09 -17.45
CA ARG A 106 -0.89 -8.21 -18.17
C ARG A 106 -0.48 -8.29 -19.63
N LEU A 107 -0.34 -7.15 -20.29
CA LEU A 107 0.08 -7.11 -21.68
C LEU A 107 1.49 -7.68 -21.86
N VAL A 108 2.39 -7.44 -20.91
CA VAL A 108 3.80 -7.84 -20.99
C VAL A 108 4.05 -9.24 -20.41
N TYR A 109 3.49 -9.55 -19.25
CA TYR A 109 3.78 -10.76 -18.48
C TYR A 109 2.65 -11.80 -18.51
N GLY A 110 1.49 -11.46 -19.08
CA GLY A 110 0.32 -12.32 -19.07
C GLY A 110 -0.15 -12.64 -17.65
N MET A 111 -0.33 -13.93 -17.36
CA MET A 111 -0.66 -14.42 -16.02
C MET A 111 0.57 -14.87 -15.21
N ASN A 112 1.78 -14.70 -15.75
CA ASN A 112 3.02 -15.14 -15.12
C ASN A 112 3.57 -14.10 -14.14
N VAL A 113 2.73 -13.70 -13.19
CA VAL A 113 3.05 -12.78 -12.09
C VAL A 113 2.58 -13.38 -10.77
N PRO A 114 3.23 -13.06 -9.64
CA PRO A 114 2.79 -13.53 -8.33
C PRO A 114 1.32 -13.18 -8.07
N ALA A 115 0.56 -14.14 -7.56
CA ALA A 115 -0.82 -13.89 -7.20
C ALA A 115 -0.90 -12.89 -6.05
N SER A 116 -1.71 -11.85 -6.22
CA SER A 116 -1.96 -10.85 -5.19
C SER A 116 -3.24 -11.18 -4.42
N TYR A 117 -3.43 -10.52 -3.27
CA TYR A 117 -4.52 -10.80 -2.34
C TYR A 117 -5.24 -9.51 -1.96
N THR A 118 -6.54 -9.59 -1.73
CA THR A 118 -7.32 -8.49 -1.15
C THR A 118 -8.15 -8.99 0.01
N VAL A 119 -8.30 -8.16 1.05
CA VAL A 119 -9.16 -8.46 2.19
C VAL A 119 -10.52 -7.81 2.01
N GLN A 120 -11.59 -8.60 2.16
CA GLN A 120 -12.97 -8.15 1.95
C GLN A 120 -13.88 -8.62 3.08
N GLY A 121 -14.68 -7.71 3.65
CA GLY A 121 -15.61 -8.01 4.75
C GLY A 121 -17.03 -8.41 4.31
N ARG A 122 -17.34 -8.40 3.01
CA ARG A 122 -18.67 -8.78 2.50
C ARG A 122 -18.55 -9.56 1.20
N ARG A 123 -19.08 -10.78 1.20
CA ARG A 123 -19.11 -11.64 0.01
C ARG A 123 -19.95 -11.02 -1.10
N ASN A 124 -19.36 -10.95 -2.30
CA ASN A 124 -20.02 -10.50 -3.51
C ASN A 124 -19.45 -11.30 -4.69
N VAL A 125 -20.26 -12.16 -5.30
CA VAL A 125 -19.84 -13.07 -6.37
C VAL A 125 -19.38 -12.34 -7.64
N VAL A 126 -19.97 -11.18 -7.94
CA VAL A 126 -19.60 -10.37 -9.11
C VAL A 126 -18.24 -9.74 -8.87
N LYS A 127 -18.04 -9.14 -7.68
CA LYS A 127 -16.75 -8.55 -7.29
C LYS A 127 -15.67 -9.63 -7.22
N GLU A 128 -15.95 -10.78 -6.62
CA GLU A 128 -14.99 -11.88 -6.55
C GLU A 128 -14.57 -12.37 -7.94
N ARG A 129 -15.51 -12.54 -8.87
CA ARG A 129 -15.19 -12.90 -10.25
C ARG A 129 -14.32 -11.84 -10.93
N TYR A 130 -14.62 -10.56 -10.72
CA TYR A 130 -13.80 -9.46 -11.22
C TYR A 130 -12.38 -9.50 -10.65
N LEU A 131 -12.23 -9.65 -9.33
CA LEU A 131 -10.93 -9.75 -8.65
C LEU A 131 -10.09 -10.94 -9.15
N ARG A 132 -10.70 -12.12 -9.27
CA ARG A 132 -10.03 -13.30 -9.86
C ARG A 132 -9.63 -13.05 -11.30
N SER A 133 -10.46 -12.34 -12.07
CA SER A 133 -10.11 -11.96 -13.43
C SER A 133 -8.90 -11.04 -13.49
N LEU A 134 -8.53 -10.37 -12.38
CA LEU A 134 -7.31 -9.58 -12.19
C LEU A 134 -6.15 -10.36 -11.54
N ASN A 135 -6.22 -11.69 -11.39
CA ASN A 135 -5.22 -12.46 -10.63
C ASN A 135 -5.09 -12.02 -9.15
N VAL A 136 -6.18 -11.47 -8.59
CA VAL A 136 -6.28 -11.07 -7.18
C VAL A 136 -7.21 -12.02 -6.44
N ASN A 137 -6.64 -12.78 -5.51
CA ASN A 137 -7.38 -13.69 -4.64
C ASN A 137 -8.03 -12.93 -3.49
N THR A 138 -9.20 -13.38 -3.04
CA THR A 138 -9.92 -12.72 -1.94
C THR A 138 -9.75 -13.49 -0.64
N ILE A 139 -9.30 -12.79 0.40
CA ILE A 139 -9.33 -13.23 1.79
C ILE A 139 -10.61 -12.65 2.40
N TRP A 140 -11.51 -13.54 2.79
CA TRP A 140 -12.79 -13.15 3.40
C TRP A 140 -12.65 -13.00 4.91
N LEU A 141 -13.12 -11.88 5.43
CA LEU A 141 -13.31 -11.69 6.87
C LEU A 141 -14.80 -11.70 7.19
N ASP A 142 -15.15 -12.31 8.31
CA ASP A 142 -16.52 -12.25 8.86
C ASP A 142 -16.83 -10.87 9.43
N SER A 143 -15.79 -10.15 9.90
CA SER A 143 -15.85 -8.78 10.40
C SER A 143 -14.51 -8.08 10.23
N TRP A 144 -14.51 -6.77 10.04
CA TRP A 144 -13.28 -5.96 10.05
C TRP A 144 -12.54 -6.01 11.40
N ASN A 145 -13.23 -6.35 12.49
CA ASN A 145 -12.59 -6.57 13.78
C ASN A 145 -11.66 -7.80 13.79
N ALA A 146 -11.80 -8.71 12.84
CA ALA A 146 -10.90 -9.86 12.68
C ALA A 146 -9.64 -9.54 11.85
N LEU A 147 -9.54 -8.32 11.31
CA LEU A 147 -8.39 -7.92 10.50
C LEU A 147 -7.06 -7.98 11.27
N PRO A 148 -6.95 -7.48 12.51
CA PRO A 148 -5.70 -7.58 13.28
C PRO A 148 -5.21 -9.02 13.43
N ASP A 149 -6.10 -9.95 13.81
CA ASP A 149 -5.76 -11.37 13.95
C ASP A 149 -5.35 -12.00 12.62
N CYS A 150 -6.03 -11.63 11.53
CA CYS A 150 -5.68 -12.07 10.19
C CYS A 150 -4.27 -11.60 9.80
N LEU A 151 -3.93 -10.34 10.05
CA LEU A 151 -2.61 -9.78 9.75
C LEU A 151 -1.51 -10.41 10.61
N THR A 152 -1.77 -10.63 11.91
CA THR A 152 -0.82 -11.33 12.79
C THR A 152 -0.54 -12.76 12.32
N ARG A 153 -1.54 -13.46 11.79
CA ARG A 153 -1.33 -14.81 11.22
C ARG A 153 -0.49 -14.80 9.94
N ILE A 154 -0.58 -13.74 9.15
CA ILE A 154 0.22 -13.57 7.93
C ILE A 154 1.68 -13.26 8.27
N ASN A 155 1.92 -12.46 9.30
CA ASN A 155 3.26 -12.11 9.77
C ASN A 155 3.35 -12.13 11.31
N PRO A 156 3.54 -13.31 11.92
CA PRO A 156 3.54 -13.43 13.38
C PRO A 156 4.70 -12.70 14.06
N ALA A 157 5.77 -12.39 13.32
CA ALA A 157 6.96 -11.72 13.84
C ALA A 157 6.83 -10.17 13.92
N SER A 158 5.71 -9.57 13.48
CA SER A 158 5.53 -8.11 13.48
C SER A 158 4.83 -7.52 14.70
N VAL A 159 4.51 -8.31 15.72
CA VAL A 159 3.95 -7.79 16.97
C VAL A 159 5.05 -7.07 17.74
N PRO A 160 4.94 -5.75 17.99
CA PRO A 160 5.88 -5.05 18.86
C PRO A 160 5.74 -5.60 20.28
N GLU A 161 6.85 -6.00 20.90
CA GLU A 161 6.90 -6.28 22.33
C GLU A 161 6.31 -5.10 23.12
N PRO A 162 5.36 -5.32 24.06
CA PRO A 162 4.79 -4.24 24.84
C PRO A 162 5.89 -3.50 25.63
N ARG A 163 5.86 -2.17 25.60
CA ARG A 163 6.87 -1.27 26.18
C ARG A 163 7.00 -1.32 27.72
N ASP A 164 6.26 -2.18 28.41
CA ASP A 164 6.16 -2.17 29.88
C ASP A 164 7.14 -3.12 30.59
N GLN A 165 8.24 -3.55 29.97
CA GLN A 165 9.25 -4.40 30.63
C GLN A 165 10.68 -3.84 30.69
N LEU A 166 10.92 -2.57 30.32
CA LEU A 166 12.26 -1.95 30.37
C LEU A 166 12.42 -0.81 31.39
N SER A 167 11.54 -0.70 32.40
CA SER A 167 11.71 0.25 33.52
C SER A 167 12.36 -0.37 34.77
N GLY A 168 13.09 -1.47 34.64
CA GLY A 168 13.58 -2.26 35.78
C GLY A 168 15.09 -2.40 35.97
N LEU A 169 15.96 -1.74 35.19
CA LEU A 169 17.41 -1.89 35.33
C LEU A 169 18.17 -0.56 35.18
N THR A 170 17.95 0.33 36.13
CA THR A 170 18.97 1.25 36.63
C THR A 170 19.01 1.11 38.13
N ASP A 171 19.96 0.30 38.61
CA ASP A 171 20.72 0.51 39.84
C ASP A 171 21.66 -0.69 40.00
N LEU A 172 22.94 -0.47 39.62
CA LEU A 172 24.17 -0.94 40.27
C LEU A 172 25.39 -0.46 39.46
#